data_AF-A0A229T535-F1
#
_entry.id   AF-A0A229T535-F1
#
_cell.length_a   1.000
_cell.length_b   1.000
_cell.length_c   1.000
_cell.angle_alpha   90.00
_cell.angle_beta   90.00
_cell.angle_gamma   90.00
#
_symmetry.space_group_name_H-M   'P 1'
#
loop_
_entity.id
_entity.type
_entity.pdbx_description
1 polymer ?
#
loop_
_entity_poly.entity_id
_entity_poly.type
_entity_poly.pdbx_seq_one_letter_code
_entity_poly.pdbx_strand_id
1 'polypeptide(L)'
;MTQSADQSTEATRTDPVIQQTFRTLVSTPAFFALAHFDYGVGASFPPAKGAGPVAFRVVRGTLEFTAEGVVTKTPAGSRTAQDIPAGQTFTVTADDQLVVPGDVVHSARTAGDGPARILGLALFAGEPAQQFPPGITFEPLTLGPVTALPAAPATASVRRFTLAAGRHRTSEDAGGPRILHVESGTLTAKLRSGTGTVTRAADPLGRSDPLTAGQPAELSAGDGVLLQAGGVVEVEGDGATVLDAAVGGRSGRQADNVALVLGYADDVSGDAPGQLAARYFADSYLLHDAVWGEEVGLTGVAGLAKAGSTRFSGWSARIDDQAAQDDLVATRWALTFVHQGKEVGIPGITITRVREGKMAEGWEAPDVNELLRQTGAASAPGELDADGGDDVTATAGRFVYDLWSAGDLTVVDTLFAPDYTNHTPLAGQRPGRDGVRQFVARWRTAFPDVNVSVDLLVVDRGRAVVRWTSRGTHRGGLLGIPPSGRYLTLSGITVLAVRAGAIVESWQQWDIRPLLATGSH
;
A
#
# COMPACT_ATOMS: atom_id res chain seq x y z
N MET A 1 -29.19 -31.80 -7.34
CA MET A 1 -29.61 -30.63 -8.15
C MET A 1 -28.74 -29.46 -7.75
N THR A 2 -28.11 -28.81 -8.73
CA THR A 2 -27.49 -27.47 -8.66
C THR A 2 -26.62 -27.13 -7.44
N GLN A 3 -25.34 -27.45 -7.54
CA GLN A 3 -24.30 -26.48 -7.16
C GLN A 3 -24.52 -25.20 -7.99
N SER A 4 -24.51 -24.02 -7.38
CA SER A 4 -24.19 -22.79 -8.11
C SER A 4 -22.68 -22.64 -8.12
N ALA A 5 -22.05 -22.93 -9.27
CA ALA A 5 -20.64 -22.66 -9.45
C ALA A 5 -20.40 -21.15 -9.44
N ASP A 6 -19.49 -20.70 -8.58
CA ASP A 6 -18.98 -19.33 -8.59
C ASP A 6 -18.15 -19.16 -9.87
N GLN A 7 -18.66 -18.36 -10.82
CA GLN A 7 -18.03 -18.23 -12.14
C GLN A 7 -17.23 -16.93 -12.25
N SER A 8 -15.91 -17.12 -12.26
CA SER A 8 -14.91 -16.39 -13.05
C SER A 8 -14.47 -14.98 -12.62
N THR A 9 -13.30 -14.95 -11.99
CA THR A 9 -12.40 -13.79 -11.83
C THR A 9 -11.02 -14.09 -12.45
N GLU A 10 -10.97 -14.25 -13.78
CA GLU A 10 -9.74 -14.35 -14.58
C GLU A 10 -10.00 -13.74 -15.98
N ALA A 11 -9.14 -12.87 -16.55
CA ALA A 11 -7.94 -12.24 -16.00
C ALA A 11 -7.90 -10.76 -16.44
N THR A 12 -7.91 -9.84 -15.48
CA THR A 12 -7.84 -8.39 -15.73
C THR A 12 -6.39 -7.95 -15.64
N ARG A 13 -5.64 -8.01 -16.74
CA ARG A 13 -4.26 -7.48 -16.77
C ARG A 13 -4.31 -6.00 -16.38
N THR A 14 -3.70 -5.65 -15.24
CA THR A 14 -3.71 -4.29 -14.71
C THR A 14 -2.28 -3.75 -14.64
N ASP A 15 -1.89 -2.97 -15.65
CA ASP A 15 -0.56 -2.34 -15.68
C ASP A 15 -0.63 -0.98 -14.94
N PRO A 16 0.16 -0.75 -13.87
CA PRO A 16 0.21 0.56 -13.23
C PRO A 16 0.84 1.60 -14.17
N VAL A 17 0.19 2.74 -14.32
CA VAL A 17 0.61 3.83 -15.21
C VAL A 17 1.19 5.00 -14.42
N ILE A 18 0.51 5.40 -13.33
CA ILE A 18 0.97 6.40 -12.35
C ILE A 18 0.56 5.90 -10.95
N GLN A 19 1.42 6.06 -9.95
CA GLN A 19 1.05 5.89 -8.54
C GLN A 19 1.88 6.84 -7.68
N GLN A 20 1.27 7.89 -7.14
CA GLN A 20 1.96 9.03 -6.54
C GLN A 20 1.15 9.67 -5.41
N THR A 21 1.81 10.27 -4.43
CA THR A 21 1.14 10.90 -3.27
C THR A 21 1.16 12.43 -3.37
N PHE A 22 -0.02 13.03 -3.44
CA PHE A 22 -0.22 14.46 -3.27
C PHE A 22 -0.25 14.81 -1.78
N ARG A 23 0.77 15.54 -1.31
CA ARG A 23 0.87 16.05 0.08
C ARG A 23 0.01 17.29 0.32
N THR A 24 -0.34 18.01 -0.74
CA THR A 24 -1.24 19.17 -0.74
C THR A 24 -2.23 19.05 -1.90
N LEU A 25 -3.43 19.60 -1.74
CA LEU A 25 -4.50 19.61 -2.74
C LEU A 25 -5.05 21.03 -2.91
N VAL A 26 -5.67 21.30 -4.05
CA VAL A 26 -6.44 22.54 -4.26
C VAL A 26 -7.73 22.53 -3.44
N SER A 27 -8.26 23.73 -3.15
CA SER A 27 -9.59 23.88 -2.55
C SER A 27 -10.69 23.45 -3.53
N THR A 28 -11.81 22.94 -3.01
CA THR A 28 -13.02 22.63 -3.79
C THR A 28 -13.92 23.86 -3.99
N PRO A 29 -14.69 23.97 -5.09
CA PRO A 29 -14.71 23.05 -6.23
C PRO A 29 -13.41 23.10 -7.03
N ALA A 30 -13.05 21.96 -7.61
CA ALA A 30 -11.83 21.80 -8.40
C ALA A 30 -12.18 21.21 -9.77
N PHE A 31 -11.16 21.01 -10.62
CA PHE A 31 -11.27 20.33 -11.90
C PHE A 31 -10.30 19.15 -11.90
N PHE A 32 -10.77 17.97 -12.29
CA PHE A 32 -9.96 16.77 -12.39
C PHE A 32 -9.77 16.41 -13.85
N ALA A 33 -8.52 16.20 -14.27
CA ALA A 33 -8.17 16.01 -15.68
C ALA A 33 -7.15 14.89 -15.88
N LEU A 34 -7.46 13.98 -16.79
CA LEU A 34 -6.53 13.03 -17.39
C LEU A 34 -6.30 13.45 -18.84
N ALA A 35 -5.05 13.67 -19.24
CA ALA A 35 -4.72 14.20 -20.57
C ALA A 35 -3.31 13.81 -21.01
N HIS A 36 -3.08 13.75 -22.32
CA HIS A 36 -1.74 13.72 -22.89
C HIS A 36 -1.24 15.15 -23.17
N PHE A 37 0.08 15.34 -23.07
CA PHE A 37 0.76 16.51 -23.61
C PHE A 37 1.89 16.03 -24.52
N ASP A 38 1.86 16.44 -25.79
CA ASP A 38 2.97 16.24 -26.72
C ASP A 38 3.80 17.50 -26.82
N TYR A 39 5.11 17.30 -26.77
CA TYR A 39 6.15 18.33 -26.91
C TYR A 39 6.91 18.04 -28.21
N GLY A 40 6.79 18.93 -29.19
CA GLY A 40 7.57 18.91 -30.42
C GLY A 40 9.06 19.16 -30.16
N VAL A 41 9.92 18.85 -31.15
CA VAL A 41 11.37 19.04 -31.03
C VAL A 41 11.70 20.52 -30.76
N GLY A 42 12.39 20.79 -29.66
CA GLY A 42 12.73 22.15 -29.21
C GLY A 42 11.62 22.87 -28.44
N ALA A 43 10.45 22.24 -28.24
CA ALA A 43 9.36 22.83 -27.49
C ALA A 43 9.73 23.06 -26.02
N SER A 44 9.26 24.17 -25.45
CA SER A 44 9.56 24.60 -24.09
C SER A 44 8.32 25.17 -23.42
N PHE A 45 7.97 24.62 -22.26
CA PHE A 45 7.04 25.16 -21.30
C PHE A 45 7.80 26.13 -20.38
N PRO A 46 7.49 27.43 -20.41
CA PRO A 46 8.23 28.42 -19.62
C PRO A 46 7.97 28.25 -18.12
N PRO A 47 8.81 28.84 -17.24
CA PRO A 47 8.58 28.85 -15.81
C PRO A 47 7.18 29.40 -15.48
N ALA A 48 6.31 28.54 -14.97
CA ALA A 48 4.96 28.89 -14.55
C ALA A 48 4.57 28.16 -13.27
N LYS A 49 3.75 28.81 -12.45
CA LYS A 49 3.10 28.16 -11.31
C LYS A 49 1.95 27.28 -11.83
N GLY A 50 1.86 26.05 -11.36
CA GLY A 50 0.73 25.18 -11.68
C GLY A 50 -0.62 25.75 -11.21
N ALA A 51 -1.71 25.35 -11.85
CA ALA A 51 -3.07 25.65 -11.38
C ALA A 51 -3.55 24.69 -10.25
N GLY A 52 -2.68 23.79 -9.82
CA GLY A 52 -2.85 22.77 -8.80
C GLY A 52 -1.88 21.60 -9.01
N PRO A 53 -1.88 20.56 -8.15
CA PRO A 53 -0.89 19.49 -8.20
C PRO A 53 -1.07 18.60 -9.43
N VAL A 54 0.06 18.15 -9.98
CA VAL A 54 0.13 17.30 -11.17
C VAL A 54 1.00 16.08 -10.87
N ALA A 55 0.54 14.89 -11.27
CA ALA A 55 1.38 13.71 -11.43
C ALA A 55 1.39 13.32 -12.92
N PHE A 56 2.55 13.04 -13.49
CA PHE A 56 2.63 12.56 -14.88
C PHE A 56 3.63 11.42 -15.05
N ARG A 57 3.43 10.60 -16.08
CA ARG A 57 4.42 9.64 -16.61
C ARG A 57 4.87 10.08 -17.99
N VAL A 58 6.17 9.98 -18.28
CA VAL A 58 6.67 10.15 -19.65
C VAL A 58 6.34 8.90 -20.46
N VAL A 59 5.55 9.06 -21.51
CA VAL A 59 5.15 7.97 -22.41
C VAL A 59 6.26 7.67 -23.42
N ARG A 60 6.95 8.72 -23.90
CA ARG A 60 8.09 8.62 -24.84
C ARG A 60 8.93 9.89 -24.83
N GLY A 61 10.18 9.77 -25.27
CA GLY A 61 11.12 10.88 -25.38
C GLY A 61 11.69 11.31 -24.02
N THR A 62 12.22 12.53 -24.00
CA THR A 62 12.98 13.05 -22.86
C THR A 62 12.69 14.52 -22.65
N LEU A 63 12.49 14.92 -21.38
CA LEU A 63 12.35 16.31 -20.95
C LEU A 63 13.52 16.71 -20.02
N GLU A 64 14.05 17.91 -20.19
CA GLU A 64 14.75 18.64 -19.12
C GLU A 64 13.69 19.39 -18.32
N PHE A 65 13.72 19.23 -16.99
CA PHE A 65 12.77 19.81 -16.06
C PHE A 65 13.50 20.63 -14.98
N THR A 66 12.94 21.77 -14.59
CA THR A 66 13.47 22.64 -13.53
C THR A 66 12.32 23.10 -12.66
N ALA A 67 12.48 23.09 -11.33
CA ALA A 67 11.47 23.52 -10.37
C ALA A 67 12.06 24.46 -9.30
N GLU A 68 11.31 25.46 -8.87
CA GLU A 68 11.69 26.39 -7.78
C GLU A 68 11.34 25.85 -6.38
N GLY A 69 10.76 24.64 -6.31
CA GLY A 69 10.43 23.92 -5.09
C GLY A 69 10.80 22.44 -5.20
N VAL A 70 10.58 21.68 -4.12
CA VAL A 70 10.82 20.22 -4.13
C VAL A 70 9.77 19.55 -5.01
N VAL A 71 10.22 18.67 -5.91
CA VAL A 71 9.38 17.82 -6.75
C VAL A 71 9.82 16.37 -6.61
N THR A 72 8.88 15.43 -6.63
CA THR A 72 9.19 14.01 -6.38
C THR A 72 9.23 13.25 -7.71
N LYS A 73 10.39 12.69 -8.07
CA LYS A 73 10.59 11.88 -9.28
C LYS A 73 10.68 10.39 -8.92
N THR A 74 9.89 9.54 -9.58
CA THR A 74 10.09 8.08 -9.53
C THR A 74 10.70 7.62 -10.86
N PRO A 75 11.97 7.18 -10.90
CA PRO A 75 12.59 6.71 -12.15
C PRO A 75 11.90 5.49 -12.77
N ALA A 76 12.04 5.32 -14.09
CA ALA A 76 11.55 4.16 -14.82
C ALA A 76 11.99 2.83 -14.16
N GLY A 77 11.02 1.99 -13.81
CA GLY A 77 11.26 0.70 -13.12
C GLY A 77 11.67 0.82 -11.64
N SER A 78 11.83 2.03 -11.10
CA SER A 78 12.00 2.27 -9.66
C SER A 78 10.65 2.27 -8.93
N ARG A 79 10.67 1.83 -7.67
CA ARG A 79 9.59 2.04 -6.71
C ARG A 79 9.84 3.22 -5.79
N THR A 80 11.11 3.45 -5.46
CA THR A 80 11.53 4.58 -4.63
C THR A 80 11.37 5.87 -5.41
N ALA A 81 10.49 6.73 -4.89
CA ALA A 81 10.34 8.11 -5.31
C ALA A 81 11.46 8.96 -4.67
N GLN A 82 12.03 9.88 -5.43
CA GLN A 82 13.19 10.69 -5.05
C GLN A 82 12.78 12.15 -5.05
N ASP A 83 12.90 12.82 -3.90
CA ASP A 83 12.71 14.26 -3.82
C ASP A 83 13.90 14.98 -4.47
N ILE A 84 13.62 15.69 -5.56
CA ILE A 84 14.58 16.54 -6.25
C ILE A 84 14.53 17.94 -5.61
N PRO A 85 15.65 18.47 -5.07
CA PRO A 85 15.67 19.78 -4.44
C PRO A 85 15.36 20.93 -5.41
N ALA A 86 14.82 22.01 -4.84
CA ALA A 86 14.56 23.26 -5.53
C ALA A 86 15.80 23.81 -6.28
N GLY A 87 15.57 24.42 -7.44
CA GLY A 87 16.58 25.05 -8.28
C GLY A 87 17.41 24.09 -9.14
N GLN A 88 17.24 22.77 -9.00
CA GLN A 88 17.94 21.80 -9.83
C GLN A 88 17.26 21.61 -11.18
N THR A 89 18.07 21.53 -12.24
CA THR A 89 17.63 21.05 -13.56
C THR A 89 18.00 19.58 -13.69
N PHE A 90 17.04 18.74 -14.08
CA PHE A 90 17.21 17.30 -14.16
C PHE A 90 16.45 16.72 -15.35
N THR A 91 16.83 15.53 -15.77
CA THR A 91 16.23 14.86 -16.93
C THR A 91 15.11 13.91 -16.50
N VAL A 92 14.02 13.87 -17.26
CA VAL A 92 12.87 12.97 -17.11
C VAL A 92 12.70 12.21 -18.43
N THR A 93 12.97 10.91 -18.42
CA THR A 93 12.95 10.00 -19.58
C THR A 93 11.69 9.15 -19.60
N ALA A 94 11.42 8.46 -20.72
CA ALA A 94 10.35 7.47 -20.84
C ALA A 94 10.23 6.55 -19.61
N ASP A 95 8.99 6.33 -19.17
CA ASP A 95 8.56 5.60 -17.97
C ASP A 95 8.94 6.20 -16.60
N ASP A 96 9.70 7.29 -16.54
CA ASP A 96 9.79 8.10 -15.32
C ASP A 96 8.43 8.72 -14.99
N GLN A 97 8.12 8.80 -13.70
CA GLN A 97 7.01 9.57 -13.16
C GLN A 97 7.52 10.82 -12.41
N LEU A 98 6.74 11.89 -12.44
CA LEU A 98 7.02 13.12 -11.68
C LEU A 98 5.77 13.64 -10.99
N VAL A 99 5.93 14.09 -9.75
CA VAL A 99 4.94 14.84 -8.97
C VAL A 99 5.40 16.28 -8.81
N VAL A 100 4.54 17.20 -9.21
CA VAL A 100 4.74 18.64 -9.08
C VAL A 100 3.66 19.19 -8.15
N PRO A 101 4.01 19.68 -6.95
CA PRO A 101 3.06 20.33 -6.06
C PRO A 101 2.46 21.57 -6.71
N GLY A 102 1.18 21.85 -6.44
CA GLY A 102 0.44 22.90 -7.16
C GLY A 102 0.94 24.33 -6.93
N ASP A 103 1.71 24.56 -5.88
CA ASP A 103 2.32 25.84 -5.56
C ASP A 103 3.73 26.03 -6.16
N VAL A 104 4.32 24.99 -6.75
CA VAL A 104 5.69 25.01 -7.29
C VAL A 104 5.73 25.56 -8.72
N VAL A 105 6.53 26.61 -8.90
CA VAL A 105 6.91 27.13 -10.22
C VAL A 105 7.85 26.13 -10.88
N HIS A 106 7.55 25.76 -12.13
CA HIS A 106 8.35 24.80 -12.88
C HIS A 106 8.37 25.12 -14.38
N SER A 107 9.37 24.59 -15.06
CA SER A 107 9.54 24.63 -16.51
C SER A 107 9.97 23.26 -17.05
N ALA A 108 9.66 23.01 -18.32
CA ALA A 108 10.02 21.76 -18.99
C ALA A 108 10.37 22.03 -20.46
N ARG A 109 11.39 21.38 -21.02
CA ARG A 109 11.73 21.45 -22.45
C ARG A 109 12.13 20.09 -22.98
N THR A 110 11.92 19.83 -24.27
CA THR A 110 12.45 18.60 -24.88
C THR A 110 13.97 18.58 -24.83
N ALA A 111 14.54 17.44 -24.45
CA ALA A 111 15.98 17.20 -24.45
C ALA A 111 16.38 16.26 -25.61
N GLY A 112 17.42 16.62 -26.35
CA GLY A 112 17.85 15.92 -27.55
C GLY A 112 16.99 16.21 -28.79
N ASP A 113 17.14 15.38 -29.83
CA ASP A 113 16.61 15.64 -31.17
C ASP A 113 15.17 15.12 -31.39
N GLY A 114 14.56 14.53 -30.35
CA GLY A 114 13.27 13.83 -30.44
C GLY A 114 12.12 14.55 -29.71
N PRO A 115 10.87 14.40 -30.19
CA PRO A 115 9.69 14.87 -29.47
C PRO A 115 9.41 13.99 -28.23
N ALA A 116 8.76 14.56 -27.22
CA ALA A 116 8.32 13.86 -26.01
C ALA A 116 6.78 13.83 -25.90
N ARG A 117 6.24 12.84 -25.18
CA ARG A 117 4.82 12.80 -24.77
C ARG A 117 4.73 12.40 -23.32
N ILE A 118 3.90 13.08 -22.55
CA ILE A 118 3.55 12.70 -21.17
C ILE A 118 2.06 12.37 -21.08
N LEU A 119 1.69 11.47 -20.17
CA LEU A 119 0.33 11.28 -19.69
C LEU A 119 0.25 11.91 -18.30
N GLY A 120 -0.56 12.95 -18.16
CA GLY A 120 -0.73 13.72 -16.94
C GLY A 120 -2.08 13.47 -16.28
N LEU A 121 -2.06 13.35 -14.95
CA LEU A 121 -3.21 13.44 -14.06
C LEU A 121 -3.07 14.70 -13.22
N ALA A 122 -4.04 15.60 -13.32
CA ALA A 122 -3.97 16.91 -12.68
C ALA A 122 -5.25 17.26 -11.92
N LEU A 123 -5.07 17.97 -10.81
CA LEU A 123 -6.13 18.69 -10.11
C LEU A 123 -5.90 20.18 -10.26
N PHE A 124 -6.92 20.92 -10.67
CA PHE A 124 -6.87 22.37 -10.90
C PHE A 124 -7.91 23.09 -10.06
N ALA A 125 -7.65 24.34 -9.67
CA ALA A 125 -8.66 25.19 -8.99
C ALA A 125 -9.82 25.65 -9.90
N GLY A 126 -9.78 25.32 -11.20
CA GLY A 126 -10.79 25.68 -12.20
C GLY A 126 -10.51 24.98 -13.53
N GLU A 127 -11.33 25.23 -14.55
CA GLU A 127 -11.16 24.65 -15.89
C GLU A 127 -9.78 25.01 -16.48
N PRO A 128 -9.03 24.05 -17.05
CA PRO A 128 -7.68 24.30 -17.56
C PRO A 128 -7.69 25.22 -18.79
N ALA A 129 -6.72 26.13 -18.84
CA ALA A 129 -6.49 26.96 -20.02
C ALA A 129 -6.09 26.09 -21.22
N GLN A 130 -6.78 26.25 -22.36
CA GLN A 130 -6.56 25.46 -23.57
C GLN A 130 -5.45 26.01 -24.49
N GLN A 131 -4.83 27.13 -24.12
CA GLN A 131 -3.74 27.75 -24.89
C GLN A 131 -2.38 27.39 -24.28
N PHE A 132 -1.56 26.68 -25.06
CA PHE A 132 -0.24 26.21 -24.66
C PHE A 132 0.87 26.88 -25.48
N PRO A 133 2.13 26.88 -24.98
CA PRO A 133 3.27 27.42 -25.71
C PRO A 133 3.48 26.76 -27.08
N PRO A 134 4.10 27.45 -28.06
CA PRO A 134 4.36 26.89 -29.39
C PRO A 134 5.10 25.54 -29.32
N GLY A 135 4.58 24.56 -30.06
CA GLY A 135 5.13 23.20 -30.10
C GLY A 135 4.65 22.30 -28.96
N ILE A 136 3.78 22.76 -28.05
CA ILE A 136 3.12 21.94 -27.03
C ILE A 136 1.64 21.81 -27.38
N THR A 137 1.13 20.57 -27.43
CA THR A 137 -0.30 20.29 -27.64
C THR A 137 -0.88 19.51 -26.48
N PHE A 138 -2.01 19.98 -25.95
CA PHE A 138 -2.81 19.31 -24.92
C PHE A 138 -3.91 18.49 -25.60
N GLU A 139 -3.90 17.18 -25.35
CA GLU A 139 -4.87 16.20 -25.84
C GLU A 139 -5.68 15.69 -24.64
N PRO A 140 -6.85 16.29 -24.34
CA PRO A 140 -7.69 15.87 -23.24
C PRO A 140 -8.24 14.46 -23.47
N LEU A 141 -8.12 13.57 -22.49
CA LEU A 141 -8.73 12.24 -22.54
C LEU A 141 -10.10 12.26 -21.86
N THR A 142 -10.13 12.66 -20.60
CA THR A 142 -11.35 12.89 -19.82
C THR A 142 -11.05 13.94 -18.76
N LEU A 143 -11.91 14.93 -18.62
CA LEU A 143 -11.83 15.94 -17.56
C LEU A 143 -13.21 16.45 -17.18
N GLY A 144 -13.34 16.97 -15.96
CA GLY A 144 -14.55 17.64 -15.52
C GLY A 144 -14.45 18.25 -14.12
N PRO A 145 -15.46 19.02 -13.70
CA PRO A 145 -15.51 19.61 -12.37
C PRO A 145 -15.72 18.54 -11.29
N VAL A 146 -15.07 18.72 -10.14
CA VAL A 146 -15.22 17.87 -8.96
C VAL A 146 -15.59 18.69 -7.73
N THR A 147 -16.59 18.21 -6.99
CA THR A 147 -17.20 18.95 -5.86
C THR A 147 -16.56 18.63 -4.52
N ALA A 148 -15.88 17.48 -4.41
CA ALA A 148 -15.21 17.00 -3.21
C ALA A 148 -13.84 16.40 -3.57
N LEU A 149 -12.88 16.54 -2.66
CA LEU A 149 -11.56 15.91 -2.70
C LEU A 149 -11.30 15.22 -1.35
N PRO A 150 -10.52 14.12 -1.33
CA PRO A 150 -10.11 13.48 -0.08
C PRO A 150 -9.21 14.40 0.74
N ALA A 151 -9.06 14.10 2.04
CA ALA A 151 -8.03 14.75 2.85
C ALA A 151 -6.63 14.40 2.33
N ALA A 152 -5.70 15.34 2.39
CA ALA A 152 -4.29 15.08 2.12
C ALA A 152 -3.62 14.40 3.36
N PRO A 153 -2.64 13.49 3.17
CA PRO A 153 -2.09 13.05 1.89
C PRO A 153 -3.04 12.13 1.11
N ALA A 154 -3.17 12.38 -0.18
CA ALA A 154 -4.02 11.61 -1.09
C ALA A 154 -3.18 10.91 -2.17
N THR A 155 -3.56 9.70 -2.58
CA THR A 155 -2.87 8.95 -3.63
C THR A 155 -3.55 9.21 -4.97
N ALA A 156 -2.81 9.85 -5.88
CA ALA A 156 -3.08 9.84 -7.30
C ALA A 156 -2.66 8.49 -7.89
N SER A 157 -3.56 7.82 -8.60
CA SER A 157 -3.29 6.59 -9.31
C SER A 157 -3.85 6.66 -10.72
N VAL A 158 -3.14 6.08 -11.68
CA VAL A 158 -3.64 5.74 -13.02
C VAL A 158 -3.24 4.31 -13.30
N ARG A 159 -4.21 3.46 -13.63
CA ARG A 159 -4.03 2.05 -13.96
C ARG A 159 -4.62 1.78 -15.33
N ARG A 160 -3.95 1.01 -16.18
CA ARG A 160 -4.53 0.51 -17.43
C ARG A 160 -5.04 -0.90 -17.18
N PHE A 161 -6.29 -1.18 -17.57
CA PHE A 161 -6.81 -2.55 -17.55
C PHE A 161 -7.50 -2.93 -18.86
N THR A 162 -7.58 -4.23 -19.14
CA THR A 162 -8.35 -4.77 -20.27
C THR A 162 -9.45 -5.71 -19.76
N LEU A 163 -10.67 -5.54 -20.28
CA LEU A 163 -11.80 -6.44 -20.04
C LEU A 163 -12.13 -7.22 -21.32
N ALA A 164 -12.11 -8.55 -21.21
CA ALA A 164 -12.58 -9.45 -22.27
C ALA A 164 -14.11 -9.40 -22.39
N ALA A 165 -14.63 -9.85 -23.53
CA ALA A 165 -16.07 -9.88 -23.84
C ALA A 165 -16.93 -10.49 -22.73
N GLY A 166 -17.97 -9.76 -22.32
CA GLY A 166 -18.92 -10.18 -21.28
C GLY A 166 -18.31 -10.27 -19.87
N ARG A 167 -17.18 -9.59 -19.61
CA ARG A 167 -16.58 -9.50 -18.28
C ARG A 167 -16.97 -8.20 -17.59
N HIS A 168 -17.43 -8.34 -16.35
CA HIS A 168 -17.82 -7.22 -15.50
C HIS A 168 -16.74 -6.88 -14.47
N ARG A 169 -16.67 -5.61 -14.06
CA ARG A 169 -15.86 -5.12 -12.94
C ARG A 169 -16.62 -4.00 -12.23
N THR A 170 -16.63 -4.01 -10.90
CA THR A 170 -17.11 -2.88 -10.10
C THR A 170 -15.93 -2.06 -9.60
N SER A 171 -16.02 -0.73 -9.65
CA SER A 171 -15.03 0.16 -9.07
C SER A 171 -15.14 0.21 -7.54
N GLU A 172 -14.01 0.27 -6.84
CA GLU A 172 -14.01 0.60 -5.40
C GLU A 172 -14.32 2.08 -5.16
N ASP A 173 -14.91 2.43 -4.02
CA ASP A 173 -14.98 3.84 -3.60
C ASP A 173 -13.58 4.33 -3.16
N ALA A 174 -13.00 5.20 -3.98
CA ALA A 174 -11.69 5.80 -3.74
C ALA A 174 -11.72 6.86 -2.62
N GLY A 175 -12.89 7.26 -2.11
CA GLY A 175 -13.05 8.40 -1.20
C GLY A 175 -12.76 9.76 -1.86
N GLY A 176 -12.69 9.79 -3.19
CA GLY A 176 -12.31 10.93 -4.02
C GLY A 176 -12.68 10.71 -5.49
N PRO A 177 -12.40 11.66 -6.40
CA PRO A 177 -12.84 11.57 -7.78
C PRO A 177 -12.10 10.48 -8.57
N ARG A 178 -12.82 9.88 -9.53
CA ARG A 178 -12.31 8.82 -10.41
C ARG A 178 -12.71 9.09 -11.86
N ILE A 179 -11.80 8.85 -12.79
CA ILE A 179 -11.99 8.87 -14.24
C ILE A 179 -11.83 7.44 -14.75
N LEU A 180 -12.75 7.00 -15.61
CA LEU A 180 -12.53 5.89 -16.53
C LEU A 180 -12.44 6.46 -17.95
N HIS A 181 -11.45 6.08 -18.74
CA HIS A 181 -11.30 6.50 -20.14
C HIS A 181 -11.04 5.30 -21.04
N VAL A 182 -11.83 5.11 -22.10
CA VAL A 182 -11.73 3.94 -22.98
C VAL A 182 -10.69 4.22 -24.07
N GLU A 183 -9.55 3.51 -24.04
CA GLU A 183 -8.52 3.63 -25.07
C GLU A 183 -8.86 2.80 -26.33
N SER A 184 -9.56 1.68 -26.16
CA SER A 184 -9.97 0.79 -27.26
C SER A 184 -11.15 -0.10 -26.85
N GLY A 185 -11.84 -0.70 -27.82
CA GLY A 185 -13.02 -1.55 -27.60
C GLY A 185 -14.26 -0.76 -27.19
N THR A 186 -15.25 -1.45 -26.60
CA THR A 186 -16.49 -0.84 -26.08
C THR A 186 -16.75 -1.23 -24.64
N LEU A 187 -17.16 -0.26 -23.83
CA LEU A 187 -17.40 -0.40 -22.39
C LEU A 187 -18.81 0.06 -22.04
N THR A 188 -19.60 -0.80 -21.39
CA THR A 188 -20.90 -0.43 -20.83
C THR A 188 -20.71 -0.04 -19.37
N ALA A 189 -21.03 1.20 -19.00
CA ALA A 189 -20.87 1.73 -17.64
C ALA A 189 -22.22 1.99 -16.96
N LYS A 190 -22.40 1.50 -15.73
CA LYS A 190 -23.64 1.59 -14.96
C LYS A 190 -23.36 2.09 -13.55
N LEU A 191 -23.85 3.29 -13.23
CA LEU A 191 -23.70 3.85 -11.88
C LEU A 191 -24.48 3.01 -10.86
N ARG A 192 -23.78 2.57 -9.81
CA ARG A 192 -24.32 1.83 -8.66
C ARG A 192 -24.61 2.76 -7.48
N SER A 193 -23.77 3.77 -7.23
CA SER A 193 -23.98 4.81 -6.20
C SER A 193 -23.26 6.12 -6.54
N GLY A 194 -23.59 7.19 -5.80
CA GLY A 194 -22.97 8.50 -5.93
C GLY A 194 -23.46 9.26 -7.17
N THR A 195 -22.57 10.04 -7.77
CA THR A 195 -22.84 10.81 -9.00
C THR A 195 -21.67 10.72 -9.97
N GLY A 196 -21.97 10.81 -11.27
CA GLY A 196 -20.97 10.85 -12.31
C GLY A 196 -21.52 11.40 -13.63
N THR A 197 -20.63 11.61 -14.58
CA THR A 197 -20.92 12.15 -15.91
C THR A 197 -20.15 11.39 -16.98
N VAL A 198 -20.72 11.29 -18.18
CA VAL A 198 -20.09 10.73 -19.38
C VAL A 198 -19.55 11.88 -20.24
N THR A 199 -18.29 11.78 -20.64
CA THR A 199 -17.66 12.66 -21.63
C THR A 199 -17.49 11.88 -22.93
N ARG A 200 -17.80 12.51 -24.07
CA ARG A 200 -17.74 11.84 -25.39
C ARG A 200 -16.48 12.23 -26.16
N ALA A 201 -15.92 11.30 -26.92
CA ALA A 201 -14.73 11.52 -27.75
C ALA A 201 -14.86 12.70 -28.74
N ALA A 202 -16.10 12.99 -29.18
CA ALA A 202 -16.42 14.10 -30.07
C ALA A 202 -16.47 15.48 -29.39
N ASP A 203 -16.57 15.52 -28.06
CA ASP A 203 -16.61 16.75 -27.26
C ASP A 203 -15.89 16.54 -25.90
N PRO A 204 -14.55 16.34 -25.88
CA PRO A 204 -13.82 16.03 -24.65
C PRO A 204 -13.69 17.21 -23.68
N LEU A 205 -14.14 18.41 -24.11
CA LEU A 205 -14.07 19.68 -23.38
C LEU A 205 -15.47 20.30 -23.14
N GLY A 206 -16.53 19.70 -23.69
CA GLY A 206 -17.90 20.21 -23.61
C GLY A 206 -18.90 19.12 -23.19
N ARG A 207 -20.05 19.60 -22.67
CA ARG A 207 -21.23 18.82 -22.27
C ARG A 207 -20.98 17.37 -21.82
N SER A 208 -20.55 17.22 -20.58
CA SER A 208 -20.59 15.92 -19.91
C SER A 208 -22.04 15.59 -19.51
N ASP A 209 -22.59 14.51 -20.06
CA ASP A 209 -23.96 14.06 -19.77
C ASP A 209 -24.04 13.36 -18.40
N PRO A 210 -25.10 13.55 -17.59
CA PRO A 210 -25.26 12.82 -16.32
C PRO A 210 -25.32 11.30 -16.52
N LEU A 211 -24.51 10.54 -15.77
CA LEU A 211 -24.59 9.08 -15.75
C LEU A 211 -25.72 8.66 -14.79
N THR A 212 -26.93 8.50 -15.33
CA THR A 212 -28.14 8.21 -14.54
C THR A 212 -28.10 6.83 -13.89
N ALA A 213 -28.33 6.77 -12.57
CA ALA A 213 -28.40 5.51 -11.83
C ALA A 213 -29.44 4.54 -12.44
N GLY A 214 -29.02 3.30 -12.68
CA GLY A 214 -29.86 2.26 -13.28
C GLY A 214 -29.93 2.27 -14.81
N GLN A 215 -29.52 3.34 -15.49
CA GLN A 215 -29.38 3.37 -16.96
C GLN A 215 -27.92 3.12 -17.34
N PRO A 216 -27.58 2.03 -18.07
CA PRO A 216 -26.24 1.83 -18.58
C PRO A 216 -25.93 2.82 -19.71
N ALA A 217 -24.70 3.32 -19.75
CA ALA A 217 -24.15 4.10 -20.84
C ALA A 217 -23.13 3.27 -21.62
N GLU A 218 -23.35 3.08 -22.91
CA GLU A 218 -22.35 2.52 -23.82
C GLU A 218 -21.30 3.59 -24.15
N LEU A 219 -20.03 3.20 -24.08
CA LEU A 219 -18.83 4.02 -24.29
C LEU A 219 -17.96 3.35 -25.37
N SER A 220 -17.47 4.14 -26.31
CA SER A 220 -16.50 3.72 -27.33
C SER A 220 -15.11 4.28 -27.06
N ALA A 221 -14.10 3.86 -27.82
CA ALA A 221 -12.75 4.43 -27.75
C ALA A 221 -12.78 5.98 -27.84
N GLY A 222 -12.13 6.64 -26.88
CA GLY A 222 -12.11 8.08 -26.68
C GLY A 222 -13.19 8.62 -25.73
N ASP A 223 -14.23 7.84 -25.42
CA ASP A 223 -15.22 8.23 -24.41
C ASP A 223 -14.68 8.00 -22.98
N GLY A 224 -15.27 8.69 -22.01
CA GLY A 224 -14.93 8.51 -20.60
C GLY A 224 -16.07 8.77 -19.64
N VAL A 225 -15.83 8.42 -18.38
CA VAL A 225 -16.72 8.67 -17.23
C VAL A 225 -15.92 9.38 -16.15
N LEU A 226 -16.45 10.47 -15.61
CA LEU A 226 -15.98 11.09 -14.37
C LEU A 226 -16.97 10.77 -13.25
N LEU A 227 -16.48 10.19 -12.16
CA LEU A 227 -17.21 9.97 -10.91
C LEU A 227 -16.76 10.98 -9.86
N GLN A 228 -17.73 11.49 -9.10
CA GLN A 228 -17.47 12.26 -7.88
C GLN A 228 -17.07 11.31 -6.73
N ALA A 229 -16.58 11.85 -5.62
CA ALA A 229 -16.30 11.07 -4.41
C ALA A 229 -17.56 10.30 -3.93
N GLY A 230 -17.41 9.04 -3.52
CA GLY A 230 -18.54 8.14 -3.23
C GLY A 230 -19.24 7.56 -4.47
N GLY A 231 -18.79 7.91 -5.68
CA GLY A 231 -19.25 7.36 -6.94
C GLY A 231 -18.73 5.94 -7.16
N VAL A 232 -19.64 4.99 -7.37
CA VAL A 232 -19.32 3.59 -7.70
C VAL A 232 -19.99 3.23 -9.02
N VAL A 233 -19.20 2.72 -9.97
CA VAL A 233 -19.66 2.25 -11.27
C VAL A 233 -19.36 0.76 -11.43
N GLU A 234 -20.31 0.03 -11.99
CA GLU A 234 -20.10 -1.29 -12.57
C GLU A 234 -19.88 -1.10 -14.07
N VAL A 235 -18.84 -1.73 -14.61
CA VAL A 235 -18.53 -1.73 -16.03
C VAL A 235 -18.50 -3.13 -16.61
N GLU A 236 -18.93 -3.28 -17.85
CA GLU A 236 -18.84 -4.50 -18.66
C GLU A 236 -18.07 -4.17 -19.94
N GLY A 237 -17.10 -5.01 -20.33
CA GLY A 237 -16.28 -4.78 -21.53
C GLY A 237 -16.57 -5.74 -22.66
N ASP A 238 -16.46 -5.25 -23.89
CA ASP A 238 -16.20 -6.06 -25.09
C ASP A 238 -14.86 -5.67 -25.71
N GLY A 239 -13.82 -6.42 -25.32
CA GLY A 239 -12.43 -6.15 -25.71
C GLY A 239 -11.87 -4.81 -25.23
N ALA A 240 -12.51 -4.19 -24.23
CA ALA A 240 -12.22 -2.81 -23.83
C ALA A 240 -10.89 -2.69 -23.10
N THR A 241 -10.04 -1.73 -23.53
CA THR A 241 -8.89 -1.27 -22.74
C THR A 241 -9.21 0.10 -22.14
N VAL A 242 -9.00 0.25 -20.84
CA VAL A 242 -9.48 1.40 -20.05
C VAL A 242 -8.36 1.92 -19.15
N LEU A 243 -8.19 3.25 -19.12
CA LEU A 243 -7.44 3.96 -18.08
C LEU A 243 -8.38 4.27 -16.91
N ASP A 244 -8.04 3.77 -15.73
CA ASP A 244 -8.70 4.01 -14.45
C ASP A 244 -7.82 4.95 -13.62
N ALA A 245 -8.22 6.21 -13.54
CA ALA A 245 -7.48 7.27 -12.88
C ALA A 245 -8.24 7.78 -11.66
N ALA A 246 -7.68 7.69 -10.46
CA ALA A 246 -8.34 8.12 -9.23
C ALA A 246 -7.41 8.96 -8.34
N VAL A 247 -7.96 9.98 -7.68
CA VAL A 247 -7.31 10.61 -6.51
C VAL A 247 -8.07 10.16 -5.28
N GLY A 248 -7.51 9.19 -4.57
CA GLY A 248 -8.16 8.55 -3.42
C GLY A 248 -7.40 8.73 -2.11
N GLY A 249 -8.13 8.74 -1.00
CA GLY A 249 -7.57 8.58 0.34
C GLY A 249 -7.65 7.11 0.80
N ARG A 250 -7.35 6.85 2.07
CA ARG A 250 -8.04 5.75 2.78
C ARG A 250 -9.51 6.20 2.93
N SER A 251 -10.49 5.35 2.65
CA SER A 251 -11.92 5.74 2.65
C SER A 251 -12.66 5.27 3.91
N GLY A 252 -13.58 6.12 4.38
CA GLY A 252 -14.47 5.84 5.52
C GLY A 252 -13.76 5.33 6.78
N ARG A 253 -14.36 4.32 7.42
CA ARG A 253 -13.94 3.78 8.72
C ARG A 253 -12.48 3.30 8.76
N GLN A 254 -11.89 2.92 7.63
CA GLN A 254 -10.47 2.52 7.59
C GLN A 254 -9.54 3.71 7.83
N ALA A 255 -9.89 4.92 7.36
CA ALA A 255 -9.13 6.13 7.65
C ALA A 255 -9.22 6.50 9.14
N ASP A 256 -10.43 6.44 9.71
CA ASP A 256 -10.66 6.71 11.13
C ASP A 256 -9.90 5.73 12.04
N ASN A 257 -9.94 4.44 11.72
CA ASN A 257 -9.22 3.40 12.46
C ASN A 257 -7.70 3.63 12.43
N VAL A 258 -7.14 4.04 11.29
CA VAL A 258 -5.71 4.35 11.18
C VAL A 258 -5.35 5.63 11.93
N ALA A 259 -6.15 6.70 11.79
CA ALA A 259 -5.95 7.94 12.51
C ALA A 259 -6.00 7.76 14.04
N LEU A 260 -6.84 6.85 14.53
CA LEU A 260 -6.90 6.47 15.94
C LEU A 260 -5.58 5.83 16.44
N VAL A 261 -4.99 4.94 15.64
CA VAL A 261 -3.71 4.28 15.99
C VAL A 261 -2.52 5.24 15.86
N LEU A 262 -2.52 6.13 14.86
CA LEU A 262 -1.52 7.19 14.72
C LEU A 262 -1.53 8.15 15.91
N GLY A 263 -2.70 8.70 16.27
CA GLY A 263 -2.83 9.61 17.40
C GLY A 263 -2.41 8.98 18.73
N TYR A 264 -2.59 7.66 18.89
CA TYR A 264 -2.08 6.96 20.06
C TYR A 264 -0.54 6.94 20.12
N ALA A 265 0.13 6.65 19.01
CA ALA A 265 1.60 6.65 18.95
C ALA A 265 2.21 8.05 19.15
N ASP A 266 1.59 9.08 18.58
CA ASP A 266 1.98 10.47 18.75
C ASP A 266 1.83 10.91 20.23
N ASP A 267 0.67 10.67 20.85
CA ASP A 267 0.42 11.07 22.25
C ASP A 267 1.31 10.30 23.26
N VAL A 268 1.60 9.01 23.01
CA VAL A 268 2.52 8.20 23.83
C VAL A 268 3.95 8.76 23.81
N SER A 269 4.34 9.46 22.75
CA SER A 269 5.64 10.12 22.62
C SER A 269 5.71 11.47 23.35
N GLY A 270 4.59 11.99 23.85
CA GLY A 270 4.49 13.34 24.41
C GLY A 270 4.12 13.42 25.90
N ASP A 271 3.18 12.59 26.37
CA ASP A 271 2.45 12.90 27.61
C ASP A 271 2.34 11.74 28.63
N ALA A 272 1.92 12.07 29.87
CA ALA A 272 1.87 11.10 30.96
C ALA A 272 0.85 9.97 30.71
N PRO A 273 1.20 8.66 30.89
CA PRO A 273 0.39 7.51 30.44
C PRO A 273 -1.06 7.36 30.98
N GLY A 274 -1.50 8.21 31.91
CA GLY A 274 -2.77 8.05 32.62
C GLY A 274 -4.03 8.50 31.86
N GLN A 275 -3.93 9.41 30.88
CA GLN A 275 -5.10 9.96 30.17
C GLN A 275 -5.37 9.29 28.81
N LEU A 276 -4.38 8.57 28.27
CA LEU A 276 -4.46 7.96 26.93
C LEU A 276 -5.41 6.75 26.89
N ALA A 277 -5.54 6.03 28.00
CA ALA A 277 -6.42 4.85 28.12
C ALA A 277 -7.86 5.16 27.70
N ALA A 278 -8.49 6.14 28.33
CA ALA A 278 -9.87 6.53 28.04
C ALA A 278 -10.04 7.18 26.65
N ARG A 279 -8.98 7.77 26.09
CA ARG A 279 -9.01 8.39 24.75
C ARG A 279 -9.00 7.33 23.64
N TYR A 280 -8.16 6.32 23.74
CA TYR A 280 -7.87 5.41 22.62
C TYR A 280 -8.40 3.98 22.75
N PHE A 281 -8.58 3.47 23.96
CA PHE A 281 -8.94 2.07 24.20
C PHE A 281 -10.38 1.90 24.65
N ALA A 282 -10.97 0.74 24.35
CA ALA A 282 -12.22 0.30 24.95
C ALA A 282 -11.95 -0.25 26.35
N ASP A 283 -12.91 -0.16 27.27
CA ASP A 283 -12.78 -0.72 28.63
C ASP A 283 -12.53 -2.24 28.61
N SER A 284 -12.99 -2.91 27.55
CA SER A 284 -12.78 -4.33 27.26
C SER A 284 -11.51 -4.65 26.46
N TYR A 285 -10.60 -3.68 26.28
CA TYR A 285 -9.39 -3.87 25.46
C TYR A 285 -8.54 -5.04 25.95
N LEU A 286 -8.14 -5.88 25.00
CA LEU A 286 -7.40 -7.12 25.20
C LEU A 286 -6.12 -7.13 24.34
N LEU A 287 -4.95 -7.16 24.97
CA LEU A 287 -3.67 -7.31 24.29
C LEU A 287 -3.19 -8.76 24.34
N HIS A 288 -2.92 -9.32 23.16
CA HIS A 288 -2.33 -10.63 22.96
C HIS A 288 -0.82 -10.46 22.68
N ASP A 289 -0.02 -10.51 23.74
CA ASP A 289 1.42 -10.27 23.69
C ASP A 289 2.20 -11.56 23.43
N ALA A 290 2.99 -11.60 22.34
CA ALA A 290 3.78 -12.77 21.94
C ALA A 290 4.99 -13.09 22.85
N VAL A 291 5.43 -12.14 23.69
CA VAL A 291 6.58 -12.25 24.59
C VAL A 291 6.18 -12.73 25.98
N TRP A 292 5.04 -12.23 26.50
CA TRP A 292 4.54 -12.57 27.84
C TRP A 292 3.50 -13.69 27.80
N GLY A 293 2.73 -13.85 26.72
CA GLY A 293 1.83 -15.00 26.53
C GLY A 293 0.58 -14.99 27.42
N GLU A 294 0.26 -13.83 27.99
CA GLU A 294 -0.99 -13.59 28.71
C GLU A 294 -1.90 -12.69 27.86
N GLU A 295 -3.20 -12.87 28.03
CA GLU A 295 -4.21 -11.90 27.58
C GLU A 295 -4.22 -10.72 28.56
N VAL A 296 -3.58 -9.62 28.17
CA VAL A 296 -3.39 -8.45 29.04
C VAL A 296 -4.52 -7.45 28.79
N GLY A 297 -5.48 -7.39 29.72
CA GLY A 297 -6.53 -6.37 29.71
C GLY A 297 -5.98 -4.95 29.94
N LEU A 298 -6.77 -3.91 29.62
CA LEU A 298 -6.36 -2.49 29.70
C LEU A 298 -5.66 -2.08 31.02
N THR A 299 -6.10 -2.61 32.16
CA THR A 299 -5.46 -2.36 33.47
C THR A 299 -4.04 -2.94 33.56
N GLY A 300 -3.81 -4.11 32.94
CA GLY A 300 -2.49 -4.73 32.84
C GLY A 300 -1.56 -3.95 31.92
N VAL A 301 -2.06 -3.46 30.77
CA VAL A 301 -1.31 -2.59 29.85
C VAL A 301 -0.87 -1.30 30.53
N ALA A 302 -1.76 -0.65 31.29
CA ALA A 302 -1.41 0.50 32.12
C ALA A 302 -0.37 0.17 33.21
N GLY A 303 -0.42 -1.04 33.77
CA GLY A 303 0.57 -1.57 34.70
C GLY A 303 1.96 -1.75 34.06
N LEU A 304 2.02 -2.34 32.86
CA LEU A 304 3.25 -2.52 32.09
C LEU A 304 3.87 -1.17 31.69
N ALA A 305 3.07 -0.24 31.16
CA ALA A 305 3.53 1.11 30.79
C ALA A 305 4.12 1.86 32.00
N LYS A 306 3.50 1.74 33.19
CA LYS A 306 4.00 2.30 34.45
C LYS A 306 5.28 1.60 34.96
N ALA A 307 5.40 0.30 34.77
CA ALA A 307 6.59 -0.47 35.11
C ALA A 307 7.76 -0.23 34.12
N GLY A 308 7.45 0.22 32.90
CA GLY A 308 8.41 0.68 31.90
C GLY A 308 8.91 2.09 32.19
N SER A 309 8.01 3.06 32.36
CA SER A 309 8.37 4.47 32.59
C SER A 309 9.12 4.75 33.91
N THR A 310 9.11 3.80 34.85
CA THR A 310 9.95 3.83 36.05
C THR A 310 11.37 3.27 35.86
N ARG A 311 11.65 2.60 34.74
CA ARG A 311 12.95 1.97 34.41
C ARG A 311 13.64 2.55 33.17
N PHE A 312 12.86 3.19 32.30
CA PHE A 312 13.26 3.72 31.00
C PHE A 312 12.63 5.10 30.80
N SER A 313 13.38 6.04 30.21
CA SER A 313 12.94 7.44 29.98
C SER A 313 13.10 7.83 28.51
N GLY A 314 12.54 8.98 28.11
CA GLY A 314 12.67 9.46 26.72
C GLY A 314 12.04 8.52 25.70
N TRP A 315 10.84 8.03 26.00
CA TRP A 315 10.08 7.16 25.09
C TRP A 315 9.64 7.93 23.84
N SER A 316 9.79 7.32 22.67
CA SER A 316 9.19 7.79 21.43
C SER A 316 8.72 6.59 20.60
N ALA A 317 7.48 6.62 20.16
CA ALA A 317 6.90 5.66 19.24
C ALA A 317 6.82 6.29 17.84
N ARG A 318 7.42 5.64 16.86
CA ARG A 318 7.32 6.01 15.45
C ARG A 318 6.55 4.93 14.71
N ILE A 319 5.58 5.31 13.90
CA ILE A 319 4.92 4.38 12.98
C ILE A 319 5.68 4.42 11.66
N ASP A 320 6.17 3.25 11.26
CA ASP A 320 6.95 3.09 10.03
C ASP A 320 6.04 2.76 8.83
N ASP A 321 4.94 2.04 9.07
CA ASP A 321 4.01 1.61 8.02
C ASP A 321 2.66 1.15 8.59
N GLN A 322 1.58 1.28 7.81
CA GLN A 322 0.24 0.82 8.17
C GLN A 322 -0.59 0.28 6.99
N ALA A 323 -1.20 -0.88 7.21
CA ALA A 323 -2.20 -1.51 6.35
C ALA A 323 -3.53 -1.60 7.11
N ALA A 324 -4.66 -1.32 6.46
CA ALA A 324 -5.97 -1.38 7.11
C ALA A 324 -7.01 -2.11 6.27
N GLN A 325 -7.81 -2.97 6.92
CA GLN A 325 -8.90 -3.71 6.31
C GLN A 325 -10.02 -3.91 7.34
N ASP A 326 -11.25 -3.58 6.98
CA ASP A 326 -12.45 -3.70 7.83
C ASP A 326 -12.33 -3.06 9.23
N ASP A 327 -12.24 -3.87 10.30
CA ASP A 327 -12.01 -3.43 11.69
C ASP A 327 -10.55 -3.56 12.13
N LEU A 328 -9.64 -3.96 11.25
CA LEU A 328 -8.23 -4.24 11.56
C LEU A 328 -7.29 -3.17 10.98
N VAL A 329 -6.28 -2.81 11.77
CA VAL A 329 -5.14 -1.98 11.38
C VAL A 329 -3.86 -2.72 11.75
N ALA A 330 -3.13 -3.21 10.76
CA ALA A 330 -1.77 -3.71 10.96
C ALA A 330 -0.78 -2.54 10.89
N THR A 331 0.03 -2.39 11.94
CA THR A 331 0.98 -1.28 12.11
C THR A 331 2.37 -1.85 12.34
N ARG A 332 3.35 -1.42 11.53
CA ARG A 332 4.78 -1.57 11.83
C ARG A 332 5.25 -0.29 12.51
N TRP A 333 5.99 -0.45 13.60
CA TRP A 333 6.43 0.66 14.45
C TRP A 333 7.84 0.44 14.98
N ALA A 334 8.47 1.52 15.44
CA ALA A 334 9.72 1.50 16.18
C ALA A 334 9.54 2.31 17.47
N LEU A 335 9.82 1.68 18.61
CA LEU A 335 9.73 2.27 19.95
C LEU A 335 11.14 2.50 20.50
N THR A 336 11.56 3.76 20.62
CA THR A 336 12.85 4.11 21.23
C THR A 336 12.66 4.56 22.68
N PHE A 337 13.68 4.30 23.51
CA PHE A 337 13.79 4.76 24.89
C PHE A 337 15.24 4.78 25.35
N VAL A 338 15.51 5.47 26.45
CA VAL A 338 16.82 5.55 27.09
C VAL A 338 16.91 4.55 28.24
N HIS A 339 17.94 3.70 28.21
CA HIS A 339 18.34 2.82 29.31
C HIS A 339 19.82 3.03 29.65
N GLN A 340 20.12 3.31 30.93
CA GLN A 340 21.49 3.51 31.43
C GLN A 340 22.32 4.54 30.61
N GLY A 341 21.65 5.58 30.07
CA GLY A 341 22.30 6.61 29.25
C GLY A 341 22.56 6.23 27.79
N LYS A 342 22.04 5.10 27.31
CA LYS A 342 22.03 4.71 25.89
C LYS A 342 20.62 4.70 25.34
N GLU A 343 20.46 5.13 24.11
CA GLU A 343 19.22 4.93 23.34
C GLU A 343 19.13 3.46 22.89
N VAL A 344 17.93 2.90 23.00
CA VAL A 344 17.56 1.53 22.62
C VAL A 344 16.27 1.62 21.83
N GLY A 345 16.21 0.97 20.67
CA GLY A 345 15.03 0.92 19.80
C GLY A 345 14.52 -0.50 19.62
N ILE A 346 13.20 -0.69 19.74
CA ILE A 346 12.52 -1.96 19.48
C ILE A 346 11.59 -1.76 18.29
N PRO A 347 11.86 -2.34 17.12
CA PRO A 347 10.89 -2.43 16.05
C PRO A 347 9.84 -3.49 16.40
N GLY A 348 8.61 -3.32 15.94
CA GLY A 348 7.51 -4.25 16.22
C GLY A 348 6.39 -4.16 15.19
N ILE A 349 5.49 -5.12 15.28
CA ILE A 349 4.27 -5.21 14.48
C ILE A 349 3.10 -5.44 15.43
N THR A 350 2.08 -4.59 15.33
CA THR A 350 0.80 -4.77 16.03
C THR A 350 -0.34 -4.84 15.03
N ILE A 351 -1.18 -5.87 15.12
CA ILE A 351 -2.50 -5.86 14.48
C ILE A 351 -3.49 -5.37 15.54
N THR A 352 -4.15 -4.26 15.28
CA THR A 352 -5.13 -3.63 16.19
C THR A 352 -6.53 -3.79 15.61
N ARG A 353 -7.46 -4.30 16.42
CA ARG A 353 -8.89 -4.29 16.11
C ARG A 353 -9.56 -3.04 16.70
N VAL A 354 -10.31 -2.32 15.88
CA VAL A 354 -11.02 -1.09 16.25
C VAL A 354 -12.54 -1.29 16.19
N ARG A 355 -13.21 -1.08 17.32
CA ARG A 355 -14.67 -1.14 17.46
C ARG A 355 -15.16 0.18 18.05
N GLU A 356 -16.24 0.73 17.49
CA GLU A 356 -16.91 1.94 18.01
C GLU A 356 -15.95 3.14 18.22
N GLY A 357 -14.92 3.27 17.36
CA GLY A 357 -13.91 4.33 17.45
C GLY A 357 -12.86 4.13 18.57
N LYS A 358 -12.73 2.92 19.10
CA LYS A 358 -11.77 2.53 20.15
C LYS A 358 -10.98 1.29 19.76
N MET A 359 -9.71 1.24 20.15
CA MET A 359 -8.92 0.01 20.11
C MET A 359 -9.53 -0.99 21.10
N ALA A 360 -10.00 -2.13 20.58
CA ALA A 360 -10.73 -3.15 21.33
C ALA A 360 -9.96 -4.46 21.48
N GLU A 361 -8.99 -4.74 20.60
CA GLU A 361 -8.11 -5.90 20.69
C GLU A 361 -6.78 -5.57 20.01
N GLY A 362 -5.67 -6.13 20.48
CA GLY A 362 -4.36 -5.95 19.89
C GLY A 362 -3.57 -7.26 19.86
N TRP A 363 -2.84 -7.51 18.79
CA TRP A 363 -1.91 -8.64 18.66
C TRP A 363 -0.52 -8.09 18.40
N GLU A 364 0.34 -8.13 19.41
CA GLU A 364 1.64 -7.47 19.39
C GLU A 364 2.79 -8.48 19.30
N ALA A 365 3.68 -8.22 18.35
CA ALA A 365 4.95 -8.90 18.18
C ALA A 365 6.07 -7.84 18.12
N PRO A 366 6.79 -7.61 19.22
CA PRO A 366 7.97 -6.76 19.24
C PRO A 366 9.23 -7.58 18.94
N ASP A 367 10.22 -6.99 18.26
CA ASP A 367 11.48 -7.67 17.93
C ASP A 367 12.38 -7.79 19.16
N VAL A 368 12.10 -8.82 19.96
CA VAL A 368 12.92 -9.19 21.12
C VAL A 368 14.34 -9.59 20.70
N ASN A 369 14.54 -10.08 19.47
CA ASN A 369 15.89 -10.40 18.99
C ASN A 369 16.70 -9.12 18.80
N GLU A 370 16.14 -8.10 18.15
CA GLU A 370 16.75 -6.76 18.00
C GLU A 370 17.07 -6.12 19.36
N LEU A 371 16.18 -6.23 20.35
CA LEU A 371 16.42 -5.75 21.72
C LEU A 371 17.62 -6.46 22.41
N LEU A 372 17.66 -7.79 22.34
CA LEU A 372 18.77 -8.61 22.86
C LEU A 372 20.07 -8.35 22.09
N ARG A 373 19.95 -7.99 20.81
CA ARG A 373 21.05 -7.59 19.95
C ARG A 373 21.59 -6.20 20.32
N GLN A 374 20.75 -5.20 20.62
CA GLN A 374 21.25 -3.86 20.95
C GLN A 374 21.95 -3.83 22.32
N THR A 375 21.66 -4.83 23.15
CA THR A 375 22.39 -5.11 24.39
C THR A 375 23.64 -5.99 24.18
N GLY A 376 23.95 -6.49 22.97
CA GLY A 376 25.20 -7.26 22.74
C GLY A 376 25.62 -7.83 21.35
N ALA A 377 24.83 -7.79 20.26
CA ALA A 377 25.20 -8.37 18.93
C ALA A 377 24.42 -7.84 17.67
N ALA A 378 24.97 -6.86 16.91
CA ALA A 378 24.74 -6.37 15.49
C ALA A 378 23.66 -7.04 14.57
N SER A 379 22.83 -6.38 13.72
CA SER A 379 22.60 -4.96 13.29
C SER A 379 21.12 -4.71 12.84
N ALA A 380 20.59 -3.46 12.91
CA ALA A 380 19.14 -3.11 12.74
C ALA A 380 18.62 -2.94 11.29
N PRO A 381 17.28 -2.98 11.03
CA PRO A 381 16.68 -2.90 9.68
C PRO A 381 16.27 -1.47 9.25
N GLY A 382 16.08 -1.29 7.94
CA GLY A 382 15.66 -0.03 7.29
C GLY A 382 14.16 0.08 6.97
N GLU A 383 13.81 1.15 6.26
CA GLU A 383 12.44 1.64 6.00
C GLU A 383 12.07 1.50 4.51
N LEU A 384 10.97 0.81 4.16
CA LEU A 384 10.65 0.45 2.76
C LEU A 384 9.16 0.40 2.38
N ASP A 385 8.95 0.68 1.08
CA ASP A 385 7.68 0.88 0.35
C ASP A 385 7.02 -0.40 -0.20
N ALA A 386 5.75 -0.33 -0.59
CA ALA A 386 5.06 -1.39 -1.35
C ALA A 386 4.07 -0.84 -2.38
N ASP A 387 3.95 -1.52 -3.54
CA ASP A 387 2.91 -1.24 -4.54
C ASP A 387 1.93 -2.41 -4.67
N GLY A 388 0.63 -2.11 -4.74
CA GLY A 388 -0.42 -3.09 -5.03
C GLY A 388 -0.59 -3.37 -6.53
N GLY A 389 -0.47 -4.64 -6.92
CA GLY A 389 -0.80 -5.16 -8.24
C GLY A 389 -0.75 -6.69 -8.29
N ASP A 390 -1.88 -7.28 -8.70
CA ASP A 390 -2.23 -8.71 -8.79
C ASP A 390 -2.09 -9.55 -7.50
N ASP A 391 -2.91 -10.61 -7.42
CA ASP A 391 -3.52 -11.11 -6.19
C ASP A 391 -2.56 -11.37 -5.00
N VAL A 392 -2.41 -10.33 -4.17
CA VAL A 392 -1.62 -10.33 -2.93
C VAL A 392 -2.24 -11.30 -1.90
N THR A 393 -3.57 -11.47 -1.93
CA THR A 393 -4.31 -12.41 -1.08
C THR A 393 -4.00 -13.85 -1.49
N ALA A 394 -4.02 -14.18 -2.78
CA ALA A 394 -3.58 -15.49 -3.26
C ALA A 394 -2.07 -15.72 -3.06
N THR A 395 -1.24 -14.67 -3.20
CA THR A 395 0.20 -14.78 -2.93
C THR A 395 0.47 -15.12 -1.45
N ALA A 396 -0.23 -14.46 -0.52
CA ALA A 396 -0.20 -14.80 0.90
C ALA A 396 -0.81 -16.18 1.18
N GLY A 397 -1.89 -16.55 0.48
CA GLY A 397 -2.49 -17.86 0.52
C GLY A 397 -1.50 -18.97 0.14
N ARG A 398 -0.81 -18.84 -1.00
CA ARG A 398 0.21 -19.78 -1.46
C ARG A 398 1.44 -19.82 -0.55
N PHE A 399 1.81 -18.69 0.05
CA PHE A 399 2.84 -18.67 1.09
C PHE A 399 2.46 -19.54 2.29
N VAL A 400 1.24 -19.46 2.80
CA VAL A 400 0.85 -20.28 3.96
C VAL A 400 0.52 -21.73 3.57
N TYR A 401 -0.27 -21.93 2.52
CA TYR A 401 -0.78 -23.24 2.14
C TYR A 401 0.22 -24.05 1.32
N ASP A 402 0.68 -23.57 0.15
CA ASP A 402 1.60 -24.33 -0.71
C ASP A 402 2.96 -24.52 -0.02
N LEU A 403 3.57 -23.43 0.44
CA LEU A 403 4.93 -23.44 0.97
C LEU A 403 5.01 -23.94 2.42
N TRP A 404 4.27 -23.34 3.35
CA TRP A 404 4.43 -23.65 4.78
C TRP A 404 3.67 -24.91 5.22
N SER A 405 2.40 -25.05 4.83
CA SER A 405 1.55 -26.18 5.24
C SER A 405 1.85 -27.43 4.40
N ALA A 406 1.73 -27.36 3.08
CA ALA A 406 2.02 -28.49 2.19
C ALA A 406 3.52 -28.78 2.05
N GLY A 407 4.38 -27.76 2.17
CA GLY A 407 5.83 -27.93 2.11
C GLY A 407 6.41 -27.96 0.70
N ASP A 408 5.68 -27.47 -0.29
CA ASP A 408 6.09 -27.52 -1.69
C ASP A 408 7.22 -26.51 -1.94
N LEU A 409 8.45 -27.01 -2.01
CA LEU A 409 9.62 -26.19 -2.32
C LEU A 409 9.70 -25.79 -3.81
N THR A 410 8.87 -26.36 -4.69
CA THR A 410 8.86 -26.00 -6.12
C THR A 410 8.23 -24.64 -6.37
N VAL A 411 7.30 -24.19 -5.52
CA VAL A 411 6.67 -22.87 -5.68
C VAL A 411 7.63 -21.71 -5.45
N VAL A 412 8.77 -21.92 -4.76
CA VAL A 412 9.67 -20.85 -4.31
C VAL A 412 10.14 -19.94 -5.46
N ASP A 413 10.40 -20.48 -6.65
CA ASP A 413 10.84 -19.66 -7.79
C ASP A 413 9.73 -18.82 -8.44
N THR A 414 8.47 -19.20 -8.21
CA THR A 414 7.26 -18.48 -8.66
C THR A 414 6.71 -17.55 -7.60
N LEU A 415 6.98 -17.84 -6.32
CA LEU A 415 6.34 -17.21 -5.17
C LEU A 415 7.19 -16.11 -4.53
N PHE A 416 8.51 -16.20 -4.64
CA PHE A 416 9.44 -15.16 -4.19
C PHE A 416 10.12 -14.54 -5.41
N ALA A 417 10.40 -13.24 -5.40
CA ALA A 417 11.12 -12.58 -6.48
C ALA A 417 12.61 -13.03 -6.53
N PRO A 418 13.34 -12.84 -7.64
CA PRO A 418 14.77 -13.17 -7.72
C PRO A 418 15.62 -12.32 -6.77
N ASP A 419 15.20 -11.08 -6.56
CA ASP A 419 15.73 -10.05 -5.66
C ASP A 419 15.16 -10.11 -4.23
N TYR A 420 14.51 -11.22 -3.86
CA TYR A 420 13.83 -11.34 -2.57
C TYR A 420 14.77 -11.17 -1.36
N THR A 421 14.35 -10.34 -0.40
CA THR A 421 15.07 -10.06 0.85
C THR A 421 14.27 -10.49 2.09
N ASN A 422 14.87 -11.33 2.93
CA ASN A 422 14.34 -11.61 4.28
C ASN A 422 15.01 -10.65 5.27
N HIS A 423 14.20 -9.80 5.92
CA HIS A 423 14.68 -8.81 6.91
C HIS A 423 14.78 -9.37 8.33
N THR A 424 14.20 -10.54 8.58
CA THR A 424 14.32 -11.29 9.84
C THR A 424 14.99 -12.64 9.58
N PRO A 425 16.24 -12.68 9.09
CA PRO A 425 16.95 -13.92 8.84
C PRO A 425 17.36 -14.58 10.15
N LEU A 426 17.08 -15.87 10.28
CA LEU A 426 17.51 -16.64 11.45
C LEU A 426 19.01 -16.97 11.35
N ALA A 427 19.67 -17.16 12.50
CA ALA A 427 21.10 -17.43 12.55
C ALA A 427 21.50 -18.62 11.67
N GLY A 428 22.39 -18.40 10.70
CA GLY A 428 22.85 -19.42 9.75
C GLY A 428 21.84 -19.78 8.64
N GLN A 429 20.84 -18.92 8.39
CA GLN A 429 20.00 -18.96 7.20
C GLN A 429 20.73 -18.30 6.02
N ARG A 430 20.63 -18.89 4.83
CA ARG A 430 21.14 -18.28 3.57
C ARG A 430 20.31 -17.05 3.18
N PRO A 431 20.85 -16.12 2.38
CA PRO A 431 20.06 -15.04 1.80
C PRO A 431 19.07 -15.54 0.73
N GLY A 432 18.04 -14.73 0.45
CA GLY A 432 17.12 -14.90 -0.66
C GLY A 432 16.34 -16.23 -0.70
N ARG A 433 15.95 -16.65 -1.92
CA ARG A 433 15.15 -17.86 -2.19
C ARG A 433 15.75 -19.14 -1.59
N ASP A 434 17.09 -19.26 -1.58
CA ASP A 434 17.79 -20.40 -0.98
C ASP A 434 17.69 -20.43 0.54
N GLY A 435 17.63 -19.26 1.18
CA GLY A 435 17.28 -19.11 2.59
C GLY A 435 15.90 -19.63 2.92
N VAL A 436 14.92 -19.41 2.05
CA VAL A 436 13.55 -19.93 2.19
C VAL A 436 13.56 -21.46 2.10
N ARG A 437 14.12 -22.02 1.01
CA ARG A 437 14.21 -23.49 0.82
C ARG A 437 14.88 -24.18 2.01
N GLN A 438 16.02 -23.65 2.44
CA GLN A 438 16.78 -24.18 3.57
C GLN A 438 15.96 -24.16 4.86
N PHE A 439 15.24 -23.06 5.13
CA PHE A 439 14.52 -22.92 6.38
C PHE A 439 13.22 -23.73 6.41
N VAL A 440 12.43 -23.74 5.33
CA VAL A 440 11.22 -24.58 5.22
C VAL A 440 11.58 -26.08 5.31
N ALA A 441 12.67 -26.52 4.67
CA ALA A 441 13.16 -27.90 4.79
C ALA A 441 13.60 -28.26 6.22
N ARG A 442 14.26 -27.33 6.93
CA ARG A 442 14.61 -27.48 8.35
C ARG A 442 13.37 -27.54 9.23
N TRP A 443 12.37 -26.68 8.99
CA TRP A 443 11.11 -26.64 9.73
C TRP A 443 10.32 -27.94 9.57
N ARG A 444 10.22 -28.50 8.37
CA ARG A 444 9.55 -29.80 8.13
C ARG A 444 10.34 -30.98 8.69
N THR A 445 11.67 -30.88 8.76
CA THR A 445 12.49 -31.86 9.51
C THR A 445 12.20 -31.78 11.01
N ALA A 446 12.04 -30.56 11.54
CA ALA A 446 11.72 -30.33 12.95
C ALA A 446 10.30 -30.76 13.32
N PHE A 447 9.32 -30.51 12.44
CA PHE A 447 7.90 -30.83 12.60
C PHE A 447 7.37 -31.60 11.37
N PRO A 448 7.56 -32.93 11.30
CA PRO A 448 7.16 -33.74 10.14
C PRO A 448 5.65 -33.83 9.91
N ASP A 449 4.87 -33.55 10.96
CA ASP A 449 3.40 -33.55 11.02
C ASP A 449 2.84 -32.11 11.17
N VAL A 450 3.58 -31.10 10.71
CA VAL A 450 3.17 -29.69 10.80
C VAL A 450 1.90 -29.40 10.00
N ASN A 451 1.00 -28.63 10.58
CA ASN A 451 -0.10 -27.95 9.91
C ASN A 451 -0.09 -26.46 10.30
N VAL A 452 -0.22 -25.58 9.32
CA VAL A 452 -0.23 -24.12 9.52
C VAL A 452 -1.59 -23.54 9.12
N SER A 453 -2.25 -22.85 10.05
CA SER A 453 -3.50 -22.10 9.83
C SER A 453 -3.24 -20.61 9.69
N VAL A 454 -3.99 -19.94 8.80
CA VAL A 454 -4.13 -18.47 8.84
C VAL A 454 -5.19 -18.13 9.88
N ASP A 455 -4.82 -17.31 10.85
CA ASP A 455 -5.74 -16.83 11.89
C ASP A 455 -6.31 -15.44 11.53
N LEU A 456 -5.49 -14.57 10.93
CA LEU A 456 -5.88 -13.29 10.35
C LEU A 456 -5.06 -13.01 9.08
N LEU A 457 -5.68 -12.34 8.10
CA LEU A 457 -5.01 -11.82 6.91
C LEU A 457 -5.49 -10.38 6.68
N VAL A 458 -4.55 -9.43 6.62
CA VAL A 458 -4.81 -8.04 6.23
C VAL A 458 -4.01 -7.77 4.96
N VAL A 459 -4.68 -7.28 3.89
CA VAL A 459 -4.04 -6.97 2.61
C VAL A 459 -4.31 -5.52 2.23
N ASP A 460 -3.25 -4.75 1.99
CA ASP A 460 -3.34 -3.33 1.59
C ASP A 460 -2.08 -2.93 0.81
N ARG A 461 -2.23 -2.12 -0.25
CA ARG A 461 -1.15 -1.54 -1.09
C ARG A 461 0.04 -2.47 -1.39
N GLY A 462 -0.20 -3.73 -1.73
CA GLY A 462 0.87 -4.68 -2.08
C GLY A 462 1.54 -5.37 -0.89
N ARG A 463 1.07 -5.15 0.34
CA ARG A 463 1.49 -5.91 1.51
C ARG A 463 0.41 -6.88 1.94
N ALA A 464 0.85 -8.04 2.46
CA ALA A 464 0.02 -8.94 3.21
C ALA A 464 0.58 -9.08 4.62
N VAL A 465 -0.24 -8.91 5.64
CA VAL A 465 0.09 -9.22 7.04
C VAL A 465 -0.69 -10.45 7.44
N VAL A 466 0.04 -11.54 7.64
CA VAL A 466 -0.49 -12.87 7.96
C VAL A 466 -0.24 -13.15 9.44
N ARG A 467 -1.29 -13.24 10.27
CA ARG A 467 -1.18 -13.92 11.56
C ARG A 467 -1.45 -15.41 11.34
N TRP A 468 -0.58 -16.26 11.83
CA TRP A 468 -0.64 -17.70 11.62
C TRP A 468 -0.39 -18.49 12.90
N THR A 469 -0.92 -19.72 12.93
CA THR A 469 -0.62 -20.70 13.96
C THR A 469 -0.18 -22.03 13.33
N SER A 470 1.05 -22.42 13.64
CA SER A 470 1.68 -23.70 13.26
C SER A 470 1.55 -24.70 14.41
N ARG A 471 1.07 -25.92 14.12
CA ARG A 471 0.92 -27.00 15.12
C ARG A 471 1.60 -28.27 14.62
N GLY A 472 2.34 -28.97 15.48
CA GLY A 472 3.04 -30.22 15.11
C GLY A 472 3.92 -30.80 16.22
N THR A 473 4.44 -32.00 16.02
CA THR A 473 5.34 -32.69 16.96
C THR A 473 6.80 -32.35 16.69
N HIS A 474 7.53 -31.83 17.68
CA HIS A 474 8.94 -31.46 17.57
C HIS A 474 9.85 -32.71 17.56
N ARG A 475 10.12 -33.28 16.38
CA ARG A 475 10.86 -34.54 16.16
C ARG A 475 12.26 -34.38 15.59
N GLY A 476 12.56 -33.26 14.94
CA GLY A 476 13.94 -32.89 14.52
C GLY A 476 14.39 -31.61 15.23
N GLY A 477 15.70 -31.36 15.28
CA GLY A 477 16.23 -30.15 15.93
C GLY A 477 16.02 -28.88 15.09
N LEU A 478 15.74 -27.76 15.75
CA LEU A 478 15.46 -26.47 15.13
C LEU A 478 16.23 -25.36 15.86
N LEU A 479 16.96 -24.50 15.12
CA LEU A 479 17.75 -23.39 15.69
C LEU A 479 18.74 -23.79 16.81
N GLY A 480 19.27 -25.02 16.74
CA GLY A 480 20.16 -25.58 17.78
C GLY A 480 19.43 -26.20 18.98
N ILE A 481 18.11 -26.05 19.07
CA ILE A 481 17.26 -26.70 20.06
C ILE A 481 17.08 -28.17 19.65
N PRO A 482 17.38 -29.15 20.53
CA PRO A 482 17.17 -30.57 20.23
C PRO A 482 15.67 -30.92 20.20
N PRO A 483 15.27 -31.99 19.48
CA PRO A 483 13.87 -32.40 19.41
C PRO A 483 13.33 -32.78 20.79
N SER A 484 12.18 -32.23 21.15
CA SER A 484 11.56 -32.44 22.47
C SER A 484 10.50 -33.54 22.49
N GLY A 485 10.07 -34.05 21.32
CA GLY A 485 9.01 -35.05 21.18
C GLY A 485 7.60 -34.54 21.51
N ARG A 486 7.46 -33.28 21.92
CA ARG A 486 6.19 -32.65 22.31
C ARG A 486 5.39 -32.22 21.08
N TYR A 487 4.06 -32.30 21.17
CA TYR A 487 3.17 -31.55 20.30
C TYR A 487 3.17 -30.08 20.75
N LEU A 488 3.54 -29.17 19.85
CA LEU A 488 3.68 -27.75 20.12
C LEU A 488 2.72 -26.95 19.23
N THR A 489 2.23 -25.84 19.77
CA THR A 489 1.56 -24.77 19.05
C THR A 489 2.51 -23.57 19.03
N LEU A 490 2.84 -23.07 17.85
CA LEU A 490 3.64 -21.88 17.61
C LEU A 490 2.78 -20.89 16.86
N SER A 491 2.79 -19.62 17.24
CA SER A 491 2.07 -18.56 16.52
C SER A 491 3.01 -17.46 16.10
N GLY A 492 2.64 -16.71 15.07
CA GLY A 492 3.46 -15.63 14.55
C GLY A 492 2.70 -14.68 13.65
N ILE A 493 3.40 -13.61 13.28
CA ILE A 493 2.97 -12.63 12.29
C ILE A 493 4.07 -12.54 11.23
N THR A 494 3.68 -12.68 9.97
CA THR A 494 4.55 -12.47 8.81
C THR A 494 3.99 -11.34 7.96
N VAL A 495 4.79 -10.29 7.76
CA VAL A 495 4.55 -9.26 6.74
C VAL A 495 5.25 -9.69 5.47
N LEU A 496 4.52 -9.68 4.35
CA LEU A 496 5.02 -9.92 3.00
C LEU A 496 4.86 -8.63 2.20
N ALA A 497 5.91 -8.14 1.56
CA ALA A 497 5.78 -7.19 0.46
C ALA A 497 5.74 -7.96 -0.87
N VAL A 498 4.74 -7.69 -1.70
CA VAL A 498 4.48 -8.38 -2.97
C VAL A 498 4.68 -7.42 -4.15
N ARG A 499 5.21 -7.95 -5.24
CA ARG A 499 5.50 -7.26 -6.51
C ARG A 499 5.12 -8.20 -7.65
N ALA A 500 4.11 -7.84 -8.44
CA ALA A 500 3.66 -8.62 -9.59
C ALA A 500 3.45 -10.13 -9.25
N GLY A 501 2.69 -10.40 -8.18
CA GLY A 501 2.40 -11.77 -7.71
C GLY A 501 3.55 -12.52 -7.02
N ALA A 502 4.71 -11.89 -6.80
CA ALA A 502 5.86 -12.50 -6.12
C ALA A 502 6.29 -11.71 -4.87
N ILE A 503 6.65 -12.41 -3.79
CA ILE A 503 7.14 -11.84 -2.54
C ILE A 503 8.54 -11.27 -2.78
N VAL A 504 8.70 -9.96 -2.69
CA VAL A 504 9.98 -9.26 -2.75
C VAL A 504 10.64 -9.11 -1.39
N GLU A 505 9.86 -8.99 -0.32
CA GLU A 505 10.40 -8.83 1.02
C GLU A 505 9.54 -9.51 2.07
N SER A 506 10.15 -9.92 3.18
CA SER A 506 9.39 -10.35 4.34
C SER A 506 10.03 -10.00 5.68
N TRP A 507 9.17 -9.79 6.66
CA TRP A 507 9.49 -9.68 8.08
C TRP A 507 8.63 -10.70 8.83
N GLN A 508 9.25 -11.54 9.66
CA GLN A 508 8.54 -12.58 10.41
C GLN A 508 8.94 -12.53 11.89
N GLN A 509 7.93 -12.51 12.75
CA GLN A 509 8.09 -12.70 14.18
C GLN A 509 7.16 -13.80 14.66
N TRP A 510 7.61 -14.61 15.62
CA TRP A 510 6.88 -15.78 16.11
C TRP A 510 7.34 -16.19 17.50
N ASP A 511 6.43 -16.80 18.26
CA ASP A 511 6.68 -17.23 19.62
C ASP A 511 7.55 -18.49 19.65
N ILE A 512 8.82 -18.32 20.04
CA ILE A 512 9.81 -19.40 20.19
C ILE A 512 9.72 -20.09 21.56
N ARG A 513 9.01 -19.54 22.55
CA ARG A 513 8.99 -20.07 23.93
C ARG A 513 8.48 -21.52 24.02
N PRO A 514 7.49 -22.00 23.24
CA PRO A 514 7.06 -23.39 23.27
C PRO A 514 8.17 -24.39 22.87
N LEU A 515 9.17 -23.97 22.06
CA LEU A 515 10.35 -24.79 21.75
C LEU A 515 11.36 -24.82 22.91
N LEU A 516 11.51 -23.71 23.63
CA LEU A 516 12.45 -23.54 24.73
C LEU A 516 11.95 -24.13 26.07
N ALA A 517 10.65 -24.42 26.18
CA ALA A 517 10.03 -24.93 27.40
C ALA A 517 10.55 -26.33 27.81
N THR A 518 11.50 -26.36 28.72
CA THR A 518 12.04 -27.58 29.33
C THR A 518 11.23 -27.98 30.57
N GLY A 519 10.24 -28.86 30.38
CA GLY A 519 9.44 -29.42 31.46
C GLY A 519 8.04 -29.84 31.02
N SER A 520 7.53 -30.92 31.62
CA SER A 520 6.12 -31.30 31.58
C SER A 520 5.27 -30.31 32.40
N HIS A 521 3.97 -30.29 32.13
CA HIS A 521 2.97 -29.71 33.04
C HIS A 521 2.97 -30.43 34.39
#